data_AF-A0A7W4UW09-F1
#
_entry.id   AF-A0A7W4UW09-F1
#
_cell.length_a   1.000
_cell.length_b   1.000
_cell.length_c   1.000
_cell.angle_alpha   90.00
_cell.angle_beta   90.00
_cell.angle_gamma   90.00
#
_symmetry.space_group_name_H-M   'P 1'
#
loop_
_entity.id
_entity.type
_entity.pdbx_description
1 polymer ?
#
loop_
_entity_poly.entity_id
_entity_poly.type
_entity_poly.pdbx_seq_one_letter_code
_entity_poly.pdbx_strand_id
1 'polypeptide(L)'
;MDGWRNQQLSRGLREQTIQNRTATVLRFRDFVDKPPWKWTVADVDDFTREATDRTLTLSTLRHHHGAIRGFCDYLTNPLYDWMEICEREFSEIPSQVCLPWNTVAHRFEFEGDGKRRPFTYDEVERLFDTADARVELLVNSGRKGALGALRDAQLLKTVYAFGLHRTEAVMLDTVDLHHNAEMRQWRRYGAIHVRWAKAAGGGAPRRRTVLLVPEFDWWVPGMQQWLEQARERFAPGDDLDALWVTERRTRLSAGYLDRRFAELRDEAGLSKDLTLHSLRHSYVTHLLEFGYAERFVQEQVGHMHASTTSIYASVSSDYKNRVLAEALKSLIEGEAG
;
A
#
# COMPACT_ATOMS: atom_id res chain seq x y z
N MET A 1 -28.05 -8.77 -13.09
CA MET A 1 -26.79 -8.81 -12.30
C MET A 1 -25.83 -9.88 -12.81
N ASP A 2 -26.30 -11.10 -13.10
CA ASP A 2 -25.41 -12.20 -13.53
C ASP A 2 -24.62 -11.91 -14.82
N GLY A 3 -25.21 -11.23 -15.80
CA GLY A 3 -24.51 -10.80 -17.01
C GLY A 3 -23.29 -9.90 -16.73
N TRP A 4 -23.44 -8.92 -15.82
CA TRP A 4 -22.34 -8.04 -15.41
C TRP A 4 -21.29 -8.76 -14.55
N ARG A 5 -21.71 -9.72 -13.73
CA ARG A 5 -20.80 -10.60 -12.99
C ARG A 5 -19.93 -11.41 -13.96
N ASN A 6 -20.54 -12.02 -14.97
CA ASN A 6 -19.85 -12.81 -16.00
C ASN A 6 -18.87 -11.96 -16.82
N GLN A 7 -19.24 -10.72 -17.17
CA GLN A 7 -18.31 -9.77 -17.81
C GLN A 7 -17.09 -9.48 -16.93
N GLN A 8 -17.27 -9.30 -15.64
CA GLN A 8 -16.15 -9.01 -14.74
C GLN A 8 -15.25 -10.24 -14.54
N LEU A 9 -15.83 -11.43 -14.49
CA LEU A 9 -15.10 -12.71 -14.45
C LEU A 9 -14.26 -12.91 -15.71
N SER A 10 -14.82 -12.67 -16.91
CA SER A 10 -14.09 -12.82 -18.17
C SER A 10 -12.91 -11.84 -18.30
N ARG A 11 -12.96 -10.71 -17.59
CA ARG A 11 -11.87 -9.73 -17.48
C ARG A 11 -10.82 -10.08 -16.41
N GLY A 12 -10.93 -11.23 -15.75
CA GLY A 12 -9.98 -11.68 -14.73
C GLY A 12 -10.06 -10.95 -13.40
N LEU A 13 -11.20 -10.29 -13.08
CA LEU A 13 -11.37 -9.66 -11.76
C LEU A 13 -11.50 -10.73 -10.68
N ARG A 14 -10.95 -10.45 -9.49
CA ARG A 14 -11.05 -11.33 -8.32
C ARG A 14 -12.50 -11.40 -7.83
N GLU A 15 -12.94 -12.60 -7.43
CA GLU A 15 -14.29 -12.85 -6.93
C GLU A 15 -14.73 -11.86 -5.84
N GLN A 16 -13.86 -11.58 -4.85
CA GLN A 16 -14.14 -10.60 -3.79
C GLN A 16 -14.39 -9.18 -4.34
N THR A 17 -13.67 -8.79 -5.39
CA THR A 17 -13.86 -7.47 -6.03
C THR A 17 -15.22 -7.40 -6.73
N ILE A 18 -15.61 -8.49 -7.39
CA ILE A 18 -16.90 -8.62 -8.06
C ILE A 18 -18.04 -8.59 -7.05
N GLN A 19 -17.91 -9.31 -5.93
CA GLN A 19 -18.87 -9.31 -4.83
C GLN A 19 -19.04 -7.89 -4.24
N ASN A 20 -17.94 -7.20 -3.94
CA ASN A 20 -17.99 -5.84 -3.39
C ASN A 20 -18.67 -4.84 -4.34
N ARG A 21 -18.38 -4.94 -5.64
CA ARG A 21 -19.00 -4.09 -6.67
C ARG A 21 -20.49 -4.39 -6.83
N THR A 22 -20.84 -5.68 -6.90
CA THR A 22 -22.23 -6.15 -6.99
C THR A 22 -23.03 -5.68 -5.78
N ALA A 23 -22.49 -5.82 -4.56
CA ALA A 23 -23.13 -5.37 -3.34
C ALA A 23 -23.34 -3.85 -3.33
N THR A 24 -22.39 -3.07 -3.84
CA THR A 24 -22.54 -1.61 -3.98
C THR A 24 -23.70 -1.26 -4.91
N VAL A 25 -23.75 -1.88 -6.10
CA VAL A 25 -24.79 -1.59 -7.09
C VAL A 25 -26.18 -2.00 -6.58
N LEU A 26 -26.28 -3.13 -5.88
CA LEU A 26 -27.53 -3.55 -5.23
C LEU A 26 -27.96 -2.56 -4.16
N ARG A 27 -27.03 -2.10 -3.31
CA ARG A 27 -27.32 -1.08 -2.30
C ARG A 27 -27.78 0.24 -2.95
N PHE A 28 -27.19 0.64 -4.07
CA PHE A 28 -27.63 1.82 -4.81
C PHE A 28 -29.04 1.63 -5.37
N ARG A 29 -29.32 0.49 -6.01
CA ARG A 29 -30.67 0.14 -6.48
C ARG A 29 -31.70 0.22 -5.35
N ASP A 30 -31.39 -0.36 -4.20
CA ASP A 30 -32.29 -0.42 -3.05
C ASP A 30 -32.50 0.97 -2.40
N PHE A 31 -31.51 1.85 -2.49
CA PHE A 31 -31.64 3.25 -2.05
C PHE A 31 -32.54 4.08 -2.97
N VAL A 32 -32.35 3.95 -4.29
CA VAL A 32 -33.08 4.75 -5.29
C VAL A 32 -34.52 4.26 -5.47
N ASP A 33 -34.78 2.99 -5.17
CA ASP A 33 -36.07 2.32 -5.36
C ASP A 33 -36.60 2.41 -6.81
N LYS A 34 -35.68 2.37 -7.77
CA LYS A 34 -35.97 2.39 -9.21
C LYS A 34 -35.11 1.38 -9.96
N PRO A 35 -35.59 0.84 -11.09
CA PRO A 35 -34.77 -0.04 -11.92
C PRO A 35 -33.60 0.74 -12.56
N PRO A 36 -32.50 0.04 -12.93
CA PRO A 36 -31.29 0.69 -13.43
C PRO A 36 -31.43 1.60 -14.65
N TRP A 37 -32.36 1.27 -15.55
CA TRP A 37 -32.64 2.08 -16.74
C TRP A 37 -33.40 3.38 -16.45
N LYS A 38 -33.85 3.61 -15.21
CA LYS A 38 -34.49 4.85 -14.75
C LYS A 38 -33.63 5.70 -13.83
N TRP A 39 -32.37 5.31 -13.60
CA TRP A 39 -31.48 6.08 -12.76
C TRP A 39 -31.13 7.41 -13.40
N THR A 40 -30.97 8.42 -12.55
CA THR A 40 -30.62 9.78 -12.93
C THR A 40 -29.33 10.23 -12.23
N VAL A 41 -28.75 11.32 -12.70
CA VAL A 41 -27.59 11.96 -12.05
C VAL A 41 -27.92 12.41 -10.62
N ALA A 42 -29.16 12.83 -10.36
CA ALA A 42 -29.62 13.27 -9.04
C ALA A 42 -29.69 12.10 -8.04
N ASP A 43 -30.05 10.91 -8.50
CA ASP A 43 -30.06 9.72 -7.64
C ASP A 43 -28.64 9.40 -7.11
N VAL A 44 -27.60 9.64 -7.91
CA VAL A 44 -26.19 9.51 -7.48
C VAL A 44 -25.81 10.58 -6.46
N ASP A 45 -26.25 11.83 -6.66
CA ASP A 45 -26.01 12.92 -5.71
C ASP A 45 -26.63 12.64 -4.35
N ASP A 46 -27.89 12.18 -4.33
CA ASP A 46 -28.62 11.83 -3.11
C ASP A 46 -27.98 10.65 -2.38
N PHE A 47 -27.57 9.61 -3.11
CA PHE A 47 -26.86 8.47 -2.52
C PHE A 47 -25.51 8.88 -1.92
N THR A 48 -24.80 9.80 -2.58
CA THR A 48 -23.52 10.34 -2.10
C THR A 48 -23.70 11.18 -0.84
N ARG A 49 -24.76 12.00 -0.79
CA ARG A 49 -25.12 12.82 0.37
C ARG A 49 -25.43 11.94 1.58
N GLU A 50 -26.30 10.94 1.43
CA GLU A 50 -26.62 10.01 2.53
C GLU A 50 -25.39 9.23 3.02
N ALA A 51 -24.50 8.86 2.09
CA ALA A 51 -23.24 8.21 2.41
C ALA A 51 -22.27 9.12 3.20
N THR A 52 -22.29 10.43 2.94
CA THR A 52 -21.47 11.43 3.64
C THR A 52 -21.97 11.64 5.07
N ASP A 53 -23.28 11.68 5.28
CA ASP A 53 -23.90 11.79 6.61
C ASP A 53 -23.53 10.60 7.53
N ARG A 54 -23.21 9.44 6.93
CA ARG A 54 -22.74 8.23 7.63
C ARG A 54 -21.23 8.19 7.85
N THR A 55 -20.51 9.31 7.68
CA THR A 55 -19.04 9.43 7.87
C THR A 55 -18.20 8.49 7.00
N LEU A 56 -18.64 8.21 5.76
CA LEU A 56 -17.85 7.38 4.84
C LEU A 56 -16.61 8.13 4.32
N THR A 57 -15.50 7.40 4.21
CA THR A 57 -14.26 7.97 3.65
C THR A 57 -14.42 8.28 2.16
N LEU A 58 -13.72 9.31 1.66
CA LEU A 58 -13.69 9.67 0.24
C LEU A 58 -13.20 8.51 -0.66
N SER A 59 -12.34 7.63 -0.14
CA SER A 59 -11.92 6.42 -0.86
C SER A 59 -13.06 5.41 -1.01
N THR A 60 -13.92 5.29 0.00
CA THR A 60 -15.10 4.42 -0.04
C THR A 60 -16.13 4.96 -1.03
N LEU A 61 -16.40 6.27 -1.00
CA LEU A 61 -17.27 6.95 -1.96
C LEU A 61 -16.78 6.77 -3.41
N ARG A 62 -15.47 6.91 -3.65
CA ARG A 62 -14.86 6.63 -4.96
C ARG A 62 -15.07 5.19 -5.41
N HIS A 63 -14.91 4.22 -4.50
CA HIS A 63 -15.19 2.82 -4.82
C HIS A 63 -16.66 2.61 -5.18
N HIS A 64 -17.57 3.32 -4.50
CA HIS A 64 -18.99 3.25 -4.80
C HIS A 64 -19.31 3.81 -6.19
N HIS A 65 -18.85 5.02 -6.50
CA HIS A 65 -19.01 5.63 -7.82
C HIS A 65 -18.39 4.78 -8.93
N GLY A 66 -17.22 4.19 -8.69
CA GLY A 66 -16.57 3.30 -9.67
C GLY A 66 -17.37 2.03 -9.96
N ALA A 67 -18.05 1.47 -8.96
CA ALA A 67 -18.90 0.29 -9.15
C ALA A 67 -20.19 0.65 -9.91
N ILE A 68 -20.86 1.75 -9.55
CA ILE A 68 -22.09 2.22 -10.21
C ILE A 68 -21.76 2.60 -11.67
N ARG A 69 -20.72 3.41 -11.89
CA ARG A 69 -20.25 3.78 -13.23
C ARG A 69 -20.00 2.57 -14.11
N GLY A 70 -19.25 1.59 -13.60
CA GLY A 70 -18.90 0.38 -14.35
C GLY A 70 -20.10 -0.53 -14.64
N PHE A 71 -21.19 -0.42 -13.88
CA PHE A 71 -22.44 -1.10 -14.17
C PHE A 71 -23.27 -0.34 -15.22
N CYS A 72 -23.36 0.99 -15.10
CA CYS A 72 -23.98 1.82 -16.14
C CYS A 72 -23.26 1.66 -17.49
N ASP A 73 -21.92 1.64 -17.50
CA ASP A 73 -21.12 1.37 -18.70
C ASP A 73 -21.44 0.01 -19.32
N TYR A 74 -21.79 -1.00 -18.52
CA TYR A 74 -22.22 -2.29 -19.04
C TYR A 74 -23.62 -2.22 -19.67
N LEU A 75 -24.55 -1.48 -19.08
CA LEU A 75 -25.91 -1.32 -19.60
C LEU A 75 -25.96 -0.45 -20.86
N THR A 76 -25.09 0.55 -20.97
CA THR A 76 -25.06 1.50 -22.10
C THR A 76 -24.09 1.10 -23.21
N ASN A 77 -23.42 -0.06 -23.09
CA ASN A 77 -22.45 -0.49 -24.09
C ASN A 77 -23.17 -1.20 -25.25
N PRO A 78 -23.00 -0.73 -26.50
CA PRO A 78 -23.71 -1.26 -27.67
C PRO A 78 -23.30 -2.69 -28.05
N LEU A 79 -22.22 -3.22 -27.47
CA LEU A 79 -21.81 -4.61 -27.63
C LEU A 79 -22.64 -5.58 -26.77
N TYR A 80 -23.57 -5.06 -25.97
CA TYR A 80 -24.53 -5.83 -25.20
C TYR A 80 -25.96 -5.38 -25.53
N ASP A 81 -26.89 -6.33 -25.50
CA ASP A 81 -28.28 -6.11 -25.94
C ASP A 81 -29.12 -5.28 -24.95
N TRP A 82 -28.55 -4.79 -23.85
CA TRP A 82 -29.31 -4.16 -22.77
C TRP A 82 -30.01 -2.87 -23.19
N MET A 83 -29.41 -2.05 -24.06
CA MET A 83 -30.07 -0.84 -24.57
C MET A 83 -31.33 -1.20 -25.38
N GLU A 84 -31.22 -2.15 -26.30
CA GLU A 84 -32.34 -2.61 -27.13
C GLU A 84 -33.43 -3.30 -26.29
N ILE A 85 -33.02 -4.11 -25.31
CA ILE A 85 -33.95 -4.77 -24.38
C ILE A 85 -34.70 -3.71 -23.57
N CYS A 86 -34.02 -2.68 -23.04
CA CYS A 86 -34.69 -1.68 -22.23
C CYS A 86 -35.65 -0.81 -23.05
N GLU A 87 -35.26 -0.45 -24.27
CA GLU A 87 -36.13 0.32 -25.17
C GLU A 87 -37.37 -0.50 -25.56
N ARG A 88 -37.19 -1.77 -25.93
CA ARG A 88 -38.30 -2.65 -26.36
C ARG A 88 -39.24 -3.02 -25.22
N GLU A 89 -38.70 -3.43 -24.08
CA GLU A 89 -39.49 -4.01 -22.98
C GLU A 89 -40.00 -2.95 -22.00
N PHE A 90 -39.28 -1.82 -21.86
CA PHE A 90 -39.57 -0.82 -20.83
C PHE A 90 -39.80 0.59 -21.40
N SER A 91 -39.59 0.81 -22.70
CA SER A 91 -39.67 2.13 -23.34
C SER A 91 -38.76 3.17 -22.68
N GLU A 92 -37.62 2.71 -22.14
CA GLU A 92 -36.65 3.52 -21.40
C GLU A 92 -35.25 3.16 -21.88
N ILE A 93 -34.34 4.13 -21.95
CA ILE A 93 -32.96 3.91 -22.38
C ILE A 93 -32.03 4.15 -21.19
N PRO A 94 -31.22 3.16 -20.77
CA PRO A 94 -30.28 3.35 -19.68
C PRO A 94 -29.25 4.42 -20.04
N SER A 95 -28.80 5.17 -19.03
CA SER A 95 -27.82 6.24 -19.21
C SER A 95 -26.67 6.14 -18.22
N GLN A 96 -25.55 6.79 -18.54
CA GLN A 96 -24.44 6.94 -17.60
C GLN A 96 -24.76 8.05 -16.61
N VAL A 97 -25.04 7.66 -15.36
CA VAL A 97 -25.39 8.60 -14.28
C VAL A 97 -24.19 9.07 -13.46
N CYS A 98 -23.04 8.38 -13.58
CA CYS A 98 -21.79 8.74 -12.90
C CYS A 98 -20.88 9.57 -13.83
N LEU A 99 -21.08 10.87 -13.84
CA LEU A 99 -20.40 11.85 -14.68
C LEU A 99 -19.24 12.53 -13.94
N PRO A 100 -18.29 13.17 -14.63
CA PRO A 100 -17.10 13.77 -14.00
C PRO A 100 -17.40 14.82 -12.92
N TRP A 101 -18.54 15.50 -12.98
CA TRP A 101 -18.92 16.58 -12.06
C TRP A 101 -19.75 16.14 -10.86
N ASN A 102 -20.43 14.99 -10.93
CA ASN A 102 -21.25 14.44 -9.84
C ASN A 102 -20.62 13.17 -9.22
N THR A 103 -19.35 12.92 -9.53
CA THR A 103 -18.58 11.86 -8.89
C THR A 103 -17.30 12.43 -8.33
N VAL A 104 -16.86 11.88 -7.20
CA VAL A 104 -15.54 12.21 -6.63
C VAL A 104 -14.48 11.87 -7.67
N ALA A 105 -13.89 12.92 -8.25
CA ALA A 105 -12.92 12.80 -9.32
C ALA A 105 -11.69 12.01 -8.84
N HIS A 106 -11.05 11.32 -9.77
CA HIS A 106 -9.71 10.75 -9.57
C HIS A 106 -8.66 11.88 -9.63
N ARG A 107 -8.83 12.94 -8.84
CA ARG A 107 -7.84 14.02 -8.69
C ARG A 107 -6.77 13.56 -7.71
N PHE A 108 -5.81 12.80 -8.24
CA PHE A 108 -4.58 12.42 -7.54
C PHE A 108 -4.82 11.56 -6.28
N GLU A 109 -3.98 10.57 -6.09
CA GLU A 109 -4.06 9.62 -4.98
C GLU A 109 -3.64 10.24 -3.62
N PHE A 110 -4.04 11.48 -3.28
CA PHE A 110 -3.94 12.03 -1.92
C PHE A 110 -4.70 13.36 -1.80
N GLU A 111 -5.93 13.31 -1.30
CA GLU A 111 -6.47 14.42 -0.53
C GLU A 111 -5.98 14.20 0.90
N GLY A 112 -5.07 15.06 1.35
CA GLY A 112 -4.48 14.98 2.68
C GLY A 112 -5.53 15.12 3.77
N ASP A 113 -6.08 14.00 4.23
CA ASP A 113 -6.48 13.90 5.63
C ASP A 113 -5.16 13.88 6.42
N GLY A 114 -4.94 14.88 7.29
CA GLY A 114 -3.70 15.06 8.06
C GLY A 114 -3.31 13.87 8.95
N LYS A 115 -4.09 12.78 8.92
CA LYS A 115 -3.94 11.53 9.67
C LYS A 115 -3.02 10.50 9.03
N ARG A 116 -2.46 10.72 7.83
CA ARG A 116 -1.57 9.73 7.18
C ARG A 116 -0.24 10.33 6.74
N ARG A 117 0.47 10.94 7.69
CA ARG A 117 1.81 11.50 7.48
C ARG A 117 2.92 10.43 7.53
N PRO A 118 4.12 10.70 6.98
CA PRO A 118 5.30 9.88 7.26
C PRO A 118 5.66 9.99 8.75
N PHE A 119 6.35 8.97 9.25
CA PHE A 119 7.09 9.03 10.51
C PHE A 119 8.20 10.07 10.38
N THR A 120 8.52 10.74 11.48
CA THR A 120 9.82 11.44 11.60
C THR A 120 10.93 10.43 11.87
N TYR A 121 12.20 10.85 11.72
CA TYR A 121 13.35 10.02 12.09
C TYR A 121 13.26 9.50 13.54
N ASP A 122 12.98 10.38 14.50
CA ASP A 122 12.83 10.03 15.92
C ASP A 122 11.70 9.01 16.17
N GLU A 123 10.60 9.08 15.41
CA GLU A 123 9.50 8.13 15.56
C GLU A 123 9.84 6.75 14.97
N VAL A 124 10.61 6.70 13.88
CA VAL A 124 11.14 5.44 13.33
C VAL A 124 12.12 4.82 14.31
N GLU A 125 13.06 5.60 14.82
CA GLU A 125 14.04 5.16 15.82
C GLU A 125 13.33 4.61 17.06
N ARG A 126 12.40 5.38 17.64
CA ARG A 126 11.62 4.94 18.81
C ARG A 126 10.83 3.66 18.55
N LEU A 127 10.25 3.48 17.37
CA LEU A 127 9.55 2.25 17.01
C LEU A 127 10.52 1.05 16.99
N PHE A 128 11.70 1.22 16.42
CA PHE A 128 12.71 0.16 16.33
C PHE A 128 13.34 -0.15 17.67
N ASP A 129 13.67 0.85 18.48
CA ASP A 129 14.17 0.68 19.84
C ASP A 129 13.16 -0.07 20.70
N THR A 130 11.87 0.27 20.57
CA THR A 130 10.80 -0.45 21.28
C THR A 130 10.72 -1.92 20.84
N ALA A 131 10.87 -2.18 19.54
CA ALA A 131 10.87 -3.54 19.01
C ALA A 131 12.08 -4.35 19.50
N ASP A 132 13.28 -3.77 19.47
CA ASP A 132 14.51 -4.41 19.92
C ASP A 132 14.52 -4.63 21.44
N ALA A 133 14.11 -3.64 22.23
CA ALA A 133 13.96 -3.76 23.67
C ALA A 133 12.99 -4.89 24.06
N ARG A 134 11.91 -5.07 23.29
CA ARG A 134 10.99 -6.20 23.50
C ARG A 134 11.68 -7.55 23.28
N VAL A 135 12.59 -7.66 22.30
CA VAL A 135 13.40 -8.88 22.09
C VAL A 135 14.26 -9.14 23.33
N GLU A 136 15.02 -8.14 23.77
CA GLU A 136 15.92 -8.26 24.91
C GLU A 136 15.19 -8.66 26.20
N LEU A 137 14.04 -8.03 26.48
CA LEU A 137 13.20 -8.37 27.62
C LEU A 137 12.73 -9.83 27.59
N LEU A 138 12.34 -10.33 26.42
CA LEU A 138 11.88 -11.73 26.27
C LEU A 138 13.04 -12.71 26.37
N VAL A 139 14.22 -12.38 25.85
CA VAL A 139 15.43 -13.18 26.01
C VAL A 139 15.82 -13.27 27.49
N ASN A 140 15.92 -12.13 28.18
CA ASN A 140 16.34 -12.04 29.57
C ASN A 140 15.35 -12.70 30.55
N SER A 141 14.06 -12.64 30.25
CA SER A 141 13.03 -13.28 31.08
C SER A 141 12.92 -14.79 30.86
N GLY A 142 13.63 -15.37 29.88
CA GLY A 142 13.56 -16.79 29.53
C GLY A 142 12.17 -17.23 29.03
N ARG A 143 11.29 -16.28 28.71
CA ARG A 143 9.92 -16.56 28.27
C ARG A 143 9.90 -16.98 26.81
N LYS A 144 8.91 -17.82 26.45
CA LYS A 144 8.64 -18.17 25.06
C LYS A 144 8.28 -16.91 24.26
N GLY A 145 8.66 -16.89 22.98
CA GLY A 145 8.32 -15.81 22.05
C GLY A 145 9.45 -14.86 21.67
N ALA A 146 10.65 -14.97 22.28
CA ALA A 146 11.81 -14.15 21.92
C ALA A 146 12.17 -14.22 20.41
N LEU A 147 12.13 -15.41 19.83
CA LEU A 147 12.35 -15.61 18.39
C LEU A 147 11.27 -14.94 17.54
N GLY A 148 10.02 -14.96 17.99
CA GLY A 148 8.91 -14.28 17.33
C GLY A 148 9.07 -12.75 17.38
N ALA A 149 9.53 -12.22 18.51
CA ALA A 149 9.82 -10.80 18.65
C ALA A 149 10.99 -10.36 17.74
N LEU A 150 12.07 -11.15 17.66
CA LEU A 150 13.20 -10.87 16.76
C LEU A 150 12.75 -10.86 15.29
N ARG A 151 11.90 -11.83 14.90
CA ARG A 151 11.27 -11.83 13.57
C ARG A 151 10.48 -10.55 13.32
N ASP A 152 9.63 -10.17 14.26
CA ASP A 152 8.72 -9.04 14.12
C ASP A 152 9.49 -7.71 14.01
N ALA A 153 10.53 -7.54 14.83
CA ALA A 153 11.46 -6.40 14.76
C ALA A 153 12.15 -6.31 13.39
N GLN A 154 12.77 -7.42 12.95
CA GLN A 154 13.48 -7.43 11.67
C GLN A 154 12.54 -7.26 10.48
N LEU A 155 11.31 -7.77 10.56
CA LEU A 155 10.29 -7.58 9.53
C LEU A 155 9.87 -6.11 9.40
N LEU A 156 9.64 -5.39 10.50
CA LEU A 156 9.32 -3.96 10.46
C LEU A 156 10.47 -3.14 9.86
N LYS A 157 11.70 -3.44 10.29
CA LYS A 157 12.92 -2.86 9.73
C LYS A 157 13.02 -3.09 8.23
N THR A 158 12.67 -4.28 7.75
CA THR A 158 12.65 -4.62 6.31
C THR A 158 11.57 -3.83 5.55
N VAL A 159 10.38 -3.66 6.13
CA VAL A 159 9.30 -2.86 5.52
C VAL A 159 9.77 -1.43 5.28
N TYR A 160 10.46 -0.83 6.25
CA TYR A 160 11.00 0.51 6.16
C TYR A 160 12.20 0.60 5.21
N ALA A 161 13.24 -0.23 5.37
CA ALA A 161 14.48 -0.16 4.59
C ALA A 161 14.30 -0.38 3.08
N PHE A 162 13.22 -1.04 2.67
CA PHE A 162 12.91 -1.33 1.26
C PHE A 162 11.56 -0.74 0.80
N GLY A 163 10.90 0.07 1.64
CA GLY A 163 9.59 0.66 1.34
C GLY A 163 8.55 -0.36 0.90
N LEU A 164 8.54 -1.57 1.46
CA LEU A 164 7.70 -2.66 0.96
C LEU A 164 6.24 -2.47 1.37
N HIS A 165 5.32 -2.87 0.50
CA HIS A 165 3.93 -3.01 0.90
C HIS A 165 3.78 -4.21 1.85
N ARG A 166 2.83 -4.17 2.80
CA ARG A 166 2.65 -5.24 3.81
C ARG A 166 2.59 -6.66 3.22
N THR A 167 1.89 -6.83 2.09
CA THR A 167 1.78 -8.11 1.40
C THR A 167 3.09 -8.53 0.75
N GLU A 168 3.83 -7.57 0.18
CA GLU A 168 5.15 -7.85 -0.41
C GLU A 168 6.11 -8.33 0.67
N ALA A 169 6.12 -7.65 1.83
CA ALA A 169 6.99 -7.99 2.96
C ALA A 169 6.73 -9.41 3.48
N VAL A 170 5.47 -9.79 3.76
CA VAL A 170 5.16 -11.14 4.29
C VAL A 170 5.33 -12.27 3.25
N MET A 171 5.26 -11.93 1.96
CA MET A 171 5.41 -12.88 0.86
C MET A 171 6.86 -13.06 0.40
N LEU A 172 7.83 -12.40 1.02
CA LEU A 172 9.25 -12.64 0.76
C LEU A 172 9.64 -14.07 1.11
N ASP A 173 10.49 -14.64 0.26
CA ASP A 173 11.20 -15.89 0.50
C ASP A 173 12.69 -15.63 0.68
N THR A 174 13.41 -16.58 1.26
CA THR A 174 14.86 -16.48 1.46
C THR A 174 15.59 -16.22 0.13
N VAL A 175 15.11 -16.84 -0.95
CA VAL A 175 15.64 -16.68 -2.32
C VAL A 175 15.44 -15.30 -2.92
N ASP A 176 14.57 -14.46 -2.34
CA ASP A 176 14.33 -13.09 -2.82
C ASP A 176 15.43 -12.11 -2.39
N LEU A 177 16.37 -12.55 -1.54
CA LEU A 177 17.53 -11.77 -1.12
C LEU A 177 18.67 -11.92 -2.14
N HIS A 178 19.04 -10.82 -2.78
CA HIS A 178 19.98 -10.78 -3.90
C HIS A 178 21.22 -9.92 -3.63
N HIS A 179 22.28 -10.25 -4.36
CA HIS A 179 23.52 -9.49 -4.40
C HIS A 179 23.42 -8.24 -5.28
N ASN A 180 24.12 -7.19 -4.88
CA ASN A 180 24.34 -6.00 -5.70
C ASN A 180 25.85 -5.89 -6.01
N ALA A 181 26.19 -5.82 -7.31
CA ALA A 181 27.58 -5.78 -7.78
C ALA A 181 28.38 -4.60 -7.22
N GLU A 182 27.73 -3.46 -7.03
CA GLU A 182 28.36 -2.24 -6.53
C GLU A 182 28.52 -2.25 -4.99
N MET A 183 27.82 -3.15 -4.29
CA MET A 183 27.81 -3.24 -2.82
C MET A 183 28.18 -4.65 -2.34
N ARG A 184 29.36 -5.12 -2.78
CA ARG A 184 29.83 -6.50 -2.57
C ARG A 184 29.90 -6.90 -1.09
N GLN A 185 30.16 -5.92 -0.21
CA GLN A 185 30.23 -6.11 1.24
C GLN A 185 28.92 -6.63 1.84
N TRP A 186 27.77 -6.32 1.23
CA TRP A 186 26.46 -6.77 1.69
C TRP A 186 26.09 -8.18 1.21
N ARG A 187 26.94 -8.85 0.43
CA ARG A 187 26.70 -10.23 -0.05
C ARG A 187 25.30 -10.37 -0.67
N ARG A 188 24.46 -11.30 -0.20
CA ARG A 188 23.08 -11.52 -0.69
C ARG A 188 22.05 -10.52 -0.15
N TYR A 189 22.48 -9.49 0.56
CA TYR A 189 21.62 -8.52 1.26
C TYR A 189 21.59 -7.16 0.54
N GLY A 190 22.14 -7.06 -0.67
CA GLY A 190 22.24 -5.80 -1.42
C GLY A 190 20.97 -5.40 -2.17
N ALA A 191 20.04 -6.34 -2.38
CA ALA A 191 18.76 -6.08 -3.02
C ALA A 191 17.69 -7.10 -2.63
N ILE A 192 16.42 -6.74 -2.78
CA ILE A 192 15.26 -7.63 -2.63
C ILE A 192 14.50 -7.71 -3.96
N HIS A 193 14.25 -8.93 -4.44
CA HIS A 193 13.38 -9.17 -5.58
C HIS A 193 11.94 -9.37 -5.12
N VAL A 194 11.12 -8.33 -5.30
CA VAL A 194 9.71 -8.36 -4.95
C VAL A 194 8.93 -9.05 -6.07
N ARG A 195 8.46 -10.28 -5.82
CA ARG A 195 7.67 -11.06 -6.80
C ARG A 195 6.15 -10.84 -6.72
N TRP A 196 5.66 -10.31 -5.60
CA TRP A 196 4.23 -10.27 -5.27
C TRP A 196 3.64 -8.85 -5.26
N ALA A 197 4.20 -7.92 -6.05
CA ALA A 197 3.68 -6.56 -6.08
C ALA A 197 2.26 -6.53 -6.68
N LYS A 198 1.40 -5.68 -6.13
CA LYS A 198 0.01 -5.53 -6.58
C LYS A 198 -0.02 -5.27 -8.09
N ALA A 199 -0.68 -6.13 -8.83
CA ALA A 199 -0.86 -5.95 -10.26
C ALA A 199 -1.72 -4.71 -10.54
N ALA A 200 -1.33 -3.93 -11.55
CA ALA A 200 -2.26 -2.97 -12.13
C ALA A 200 -3.32 -3.72 -12.94
N GLY A 201 -4.59 -3.34 -12.79
CA GLY A 201 -5.67 -3.81 -13.68
C GLY A 201 -6.02 -5.30 -13.60
N GLY A 202 -5.64 -6.02 -12.53
CA GLY A 202 -5.96 -7.46 -12.38
C GLY A 202 -5.00 -8.42 -13.10
N GLY A 203 -3.87 -7.92 -13.62
CA GLY A 203 -2.83 -8.76 -14.24
C GLY A 203 -2.00 -9.60 -13.25
N ALA A 204 -0.94 -10.22 -13.74
CA ALA A 204 0.03 -10.94 -12.90
C ALA A 204 0.75 -9.96 -11.93
N PRO A 205 1.16 -10.43 -10.73
CA PRO A 205 1.95 -9.62 -9.82
C PRO A 205 3.16 -9.00 -10.50
N ARG A 206 3.36 -7.69 -10.29
CA ARG A 206 4.51 -6.99 -10.87
C ARG A 206 5.77 -7.43 -10.12
N ARG A 207 6.85 -7.62 -10.88
CA ARG A 207 8.17 -7.92 -10.33
C ARG A 207 9.02 -6.66 -10.35
N ARG A 208 9.70 -6.36 -9.25
CA ARG A 208 10.69 -5.29 -9.19
C ARG A 208 11.83 -5.68 -8.27
N THR A 209 12.99 -5.09 -8.53
CA THR A 209 14.15 -5.18 -7.64
C THR A 209 14.22 -3.90 -6.84
N VAL A 210 14.24 -4.02 -5.51
CA VAL A 210 14.45 -2.91 -4.59
C VAL A 210 15.89 -3.02 -4.08
N LEU A 211 16.68 -1.98 -4.28
CA LEU A 211 18.07 -1.92 -3.84
C LEU A 211 18.11 -1.44 -2.39
N LEU A 212 19.01 -2.04 -1.61
CA LEU A 212 19.38 -1.47 -0.32
C LEU A 212 20.21 -0.21 -0.56
N VAL A 213 19.89 0.88 0.13
CA VAL A 213 20.68 2.11 0.12
C VAL A 213 21.64 2.16 1.31
N PRO A 214 22.80 2.84 1.22
CA PRO A 214 23.80 2.89 2.28
C PRO A 214 23.27 3.37 3.64
N GLU A 215 22.32 4.29 3.66
CA GLU A 215 21.70 4.83 4.88
C GLU A 215 20.89 3.79 5.66
N PHE A 216 20.60 2.64 5.05
CA PHE A 216 19.89 1.51 5.66
C PHE A 216 20.77 0.27 5.85
N ASP A 217 22.10 0.39 5.80
CA ASP A 217 23.04 -0.73 5.95
C ASP A 217 22.90 -1.47 7.29
N TRP A 218 22.46 -0.78 8.35
CA TRP A 218 22.12 -1.33 9.66
C TRP A 218 21.08 -2.46 9.60
N TRP A 219 20.31 -2.58 8.51
CA TRP A 219 19.40 -3.69 8.28
C TRP A 219 20.12 -5.04 8.08
N VAL A 220 21.30 -5.01 7.45
CA VAL A 220 22.08 -6.21 7.07
C VAL A 220 22.44 -7.09 8.27
N PRO A 221 23.07 -6.58 9.35
CA PRO A 221 23.42 -7.42 10.50
C PRO A 221 22.20 -8.03 11.18
N GLY A 222 21.08 -7.29 11.26
CA GLY A 222 19.82 -7.82 11.80
C GLY A 222 19.24 -8.94 10.94
N MET A 223 19.33 -8.81 9.61
CA MET A 223 18.87 -9.84 8.68
C MET A 223 19.76 -11.09 8.73
N GLN A 224 21.08 -10.91 8.86
CA GLN A 224 22.01 -12.02 9.09
C GLN A 224 21.67 -12.77 10.38
N GLN A 225 21.48 -12.05 11.48
CA GLN A 225 21.07 -12.66 12.75
C GLN A 225 19.74 -13.43 12.60
N TRP A 226 18.75 -12.83 11.93
CA TRP A 226 17.48 -13.50 11.69
C TRP A 226 17.66 -14.80 10.89
N LEU A 227 18.30 -14.76 9.73
CA LEU A 227 18.42 -15.93 8.86
C LEU A 227 19.33 -17.01 9.41
N GLU A 228 20.50 -16.62 9.91
CA GLU A 228 21.58 -17.55 10.24
C GLU A 228 21.43 -18.13 11.64
N GLN A 229 20.73 -17.42 12.56
CA GLN A 229 20.68 -17.82 13.97
C GLN A 229 19.25 -18.11 14.47
N ALA A 230 18.24 -17.39 13.99
CA ALA A 230 16.91 -17.41 14.57
C ALA A 230 15.87 -18.18 13.75
N ARG A 231 15.85 -17.99 12.42
CA ARG A 231 14.87 -18.60 11.50
C ARG A 231 14.97 -20.13 11.54
N GLU A 232 16.18 -20.68 11.51
CA GLU A 232 16.46 -22.12 11.59
C GLU A 232 15.84 -22.76 12.85
N ARG A 233 15.78 -22.02 13.96
CA ARG A 233 15.20 -22.52 15.22
C ARG A 233 13.70 -22.75 15.17
N PHE A 234 13.00 -22.21 14.16
CA PHE A 234 11.59 -22.55 13.90
C PHE A 234 11.43 -23.92 13.21
N ALA A 235 12.51 -24.50 12.69
CA ALA A 235 12.51 -25.72 11.89
C ALA A 235 11.44 -25.69 10.78
N PRO A 236 11.51 -24.74 9.83
CA PRO A 236 10.46 -24.50 8.83
C PRO A 236 10.17 -25.71 7.92
N GLY A 237 11.06 -26.70 7.86
CA GLY A 237 11.00 -27.79 6.90
C GLY A 237 11.57 -27.37 5.54
N ASP A 238 11.96 -28.34 4.74
CA ASP A 238 12.67 -28.11 3.46
C ASP A 238 11.80 -27.44 2.40
N ASP A 239 10.47 -27.60 2.49
CA ASP A 239 9.50 -27.06 1.52
C ASP A 239 9.07 -25.60 1.81
N LEU A 240 9.49 -25.03 2.95
CA LEU A 240 9.07 -23.68 3.37
C LEU A 240 10.20 -22.65 3.23
N ASP A 241 10.25 -22.02 2.05
CA ASP A 241 11.21 -20.95 1.74
C ASP A 241 10.83 -19.57 2.31
N ALA A 242 9.70 -19.45 3.00
CA ALA A 242 9.22 -18.17 3.51
C ALA A 242 10.27 -17.47 4.39
N LEU A 243 10.56 -16.20 4.12
CA LEU A 243 11.51 -15.40 4.90
C LEU A 243 11.01 -15.24 6.34
N TRP A 244 9.70 -15.13 6.52
CA TRP A 244 9.02 -14.92 7.80
C TRP A 244 8.15 -16.11 8.15
N VAL A 245 8.56 -16.84 9.19
CA VAL A 245 7.93 -18.11 9.61
C VAL A 245 7.28 -17.97 10.97
N THR A 246 6.13 -18.61 11.17
CA THR A 246 5.43 -18.68 12.46
C THR A 246 5.92 -19.87 13.31
N GLU A 247 5.61 -19.87 14.61
CA GLU A 247 5.86 -21.03 15.48
C GLU A 247 5.14 -22.30 15.01
N ARG A 248 4.09 -22.16 14.18
CA ARG A 248 3.37 -23.27 13.56
C ARG A 248 4.00 -23.73 12.24
N ARG A 249 5.20 -23.24 11.90
CA ARG A 249 5.93 -23.57 10.66
C ARG A 249 5.11 -23.24 9.40
N THR A 250 4.51 -22.06 9.40
CA THR A 250 3.79 -21.52 8.26
C THR A 250 4.27 -20.12 7.94
N ARG A 251 3.98 -19.62 6.73
CA ARG A 251 4.22 -18.22 6.36
C ARG A 251 3.42 -17.29 7.26
N LEU A 252 4.03 -16.16 7.62
CA LEU A 252 3.35 -15.07 8.32
C LEU A 252 2.21 -14.47 7.48
N SER A 253 1.08 -14.14 8.10
CA SER A 253 -0.03 -13.46 7.40
C SER A 253 0.11 -11.94 7.46
N ALA A 254 -0.42 -11.23 6.46
CA ALA A 254 -0.44 -9.76 6.46
C ALA A 254 -1.21 -9.19 7.67
N GLY A 255 -2.31 -9.82 8.07
CA GLY A 255 -3.07 -9.39 9.25
C GLY A 255 -2.34 -9.59 10.58
N TYR A 256 -1.40 -10.54 10.64
CA TYR A 256 -0.50 -10.66 11.79
C TYR A 256 0.44 -9.45 11.86
N LEU A 257 1.07 -9.09 10.73
CA LEU A 257 1.97 -7.94 10.66
C LEU A 257 1.26 -6.63 11.03
N ASP A 258 0.03 -6.40 10.54
CA ASP A 258 -0.76 -5.21 10.90
C ASP A 258 -0.98 -5.10 12.42
N ARG A 259 -1.37 -6.22 13.04
CA ARG A 259 -1.63 -6.28 14.49
C ARG A 259 -0.35 -6.10 15.30
N ARG A 260 0.76 -6.75 14.91
CA ARG A 260 2.05 -6.59 15.60
C ARG A 260 2.61 -5.19 15.49
N PHE A 261 2.49 -4.57 14.33
CA PHE A 261 2.84 -3.17 14.16
C PHE A 261 2.02 -2.27 15.10
N ALA A 262 0.69 -2.46 15.17
CA ALA A 262 -0.15 -1.67 16.05
C ALA A 262 0.22 -1.83 17.53
N GLU A 263 0.50 -3.05 17.97
CA GLU A 263 0.99 -3.33 19.33
C GLU A 263 2.32 -2.62 19.62
N LEU A 264 3.29 -2.70 18.72
CA LEU A 264 4.61 -2.05 18.88
C LEU A 264 4.52 -0.53 18.84
N ARG A 265 3.68 0.03 17.97
CA ARG A 265 3.38 1.45 17.90
C ARG A 265 2.78 1.95 19.21
N ASP A 266 1.81 1.23 19.75
CA ASP A 266 1.13 1.61 20.99
C ASP A 266 2.10 1.52 22.19
N GLU A 267 2.96 0.51 22.23
CA GLU A 267 4.04 0.41 23.23
C GLU A 267 5.10 1.51 23.10
N ALA A 268 5.40 1.94 21.88
CA ALA A 268 6.31 3.06 21.61
C ALA A 268 5.67 4.43 21.93
N GLY A 269 4.39 4.47 22.34
CA GLY A 269 3.67 5.71 22.64
C GLY A 269 3.42 6.59 21.41
N LEU A 270 3.37 5.98 20.22
CA LEU A 270 3.20 6.68 18.95
C LEU A 270 1.73 6.89 18.58
N SER A 271 1.45 7.89 17.74
CA SER A 271 0.07 8.21 17.33
C SER A 271 -0.61 7.04 16.60
N LYS A 272 -1.89 6.79 16.91
CA LYS A 272 -2.70 5.74 16.27
C LYS A 272 -2.94 5.95 14.77
N ASP A 273 -2.69 7.16 14.30
CA ASP A 273 -2.74 7.56 12.90
C ASP A 273 -1.57 6.96 12.08
N LEU A 274 -0.46 6.61 12.75
CA LEU A 274 0.66 5.93 12.11
C LEU A 274 0.29 4.46 11.84
N THR A 275 0.52 4.05 10.59
CA THR A 275 0.23 2.71 10.06
C THR A 275 1.45 2.13 9.37
N LEU A 276 1.43 0.84 9.00
CA LEU A 276 2.47 0.25 8.15
C LEU A 276 2.64 0.97 6.82
N HIS A 277 1.56 1.56 6.28
CA HIS A 277 1.65 2.37 5.07
C HIS A 277 2.46 3.67 5.31
N SER A 278 2.35 4.24 6.52
CA SER A 278 3.15 5.39 6.93
C SER A 278 4.65 5.06 6.94
N LEU A 279 5.09 3.84 7.30
CA LEU A 279 6.50 3.43 7.19
C LEU A 279 7.00 3.46 5.74
N ARG A 280 6.19 2.95 4.79
CA ARG A 280 6.53 3.04 3.36
C ARG A 280 6.57 4.48 2.87
N HIS A 281 5.65 5.33 3.32
CA HIS A 281 5.68 6.75 3.00
C HIS A 281 6.94 7.44 3.56
N SER A 282 7.38 7.02 4.75
CA SER A 282 8.61 7.50 5.39
C SER A 282 9.84 7.10 4.59
N TYR A 283 9.90 5.86 4.10
CA TYR A 283 10.98 5.44 3.18
C TYR A 283 11.10 6.37 1.97
N VAL A 284 9.98 6.63 1.28
CA VAL A 284 9.98 7.54 0.11
C VAL A 284 10.44 8.94 0.50
N THR A 285 9.88 9.47 1.59
CA THR A 285 10.22 10.81 2.09
C THR A 285 11.70 10.87 2.42
N HIS A 286 12.22 9.97 3.25
CA HIS A 286 13.61 9.99 3.69
C HIS A 286 14.60 9.75 2.55
N LEU A 287 14.28 8.93 1.53
CA LEU A 287 15.15 8.83 0.35
C LEU A 287 15.26 10.16 -0.41
N LEU A 288 14.14 10.88 -0.60
CA LEU A 288 14.18 12.22 -1.18
C LEU A 288 15.00 13.16 -0.28
N GLU A 289 14.87 13.02 1.04
CA GLU A 289 15.63 13.81 2.00
C GLU A 289 17.13 13.51 1.99
N PHE A 290 17.55 12.28 1.71
CA PHE A 290 18.95 11.91 1.49
C PHE A 290 19.50 12.39 0.14
N GLY A 291 18.65 12.97 -0.72
CA GLY A 291 19.04 13.52 -2.02
C GLY A 291 18.97 12.52 -3.17
N TYR A 292 18.30 11.38 -2.99
CA TYR A 292 18.07 10.45 -4.10
C TYR A 292 17.15 11.08 -5.16
N ALA A 293 17.51 10.89 -6.43
CA ALA A 293 16.71 11.37 -7.54
C ALA A 293 15.29 10.78 -7.49
N GLU A 294 14.26 11.59 -7.73
CA GLU A 294 12.85 11.17 -7.61
C GLU A 294 12.55 9.93 -8.47
N ARG A 295 13.11 9.87 -9.69
CA ARG A 295 12.95 8.71 -10.57
C ARG A 295 13.50 7.42 -9.94
N PHE A 296 14.65 7.49 -9.28
CA PHE A 296 15.19 6.34 -8.56
C PHE A 296 14.22 5.90 -7.46
N VAL A 297 13.72 6.84 -6.65
CA VAL A 297 12.75 6.55 -5.59
C VAL A 297 11.48 5.90 -6.15
N GLN A 298 10.94 6.41 -7.26
CA GLN A 298 9.76 5.85 -7.96
C GLN A 298 9.99 4.41 -8.44
N GLU A 299 11.17 4.11 -8.98
CA GLU A 299 11.56 2.77 -9.44
C GLU A 299 11.64 1.79 -8.25
N GLN A 300 12.22 2.22 -7.11
CA GLN A 300 12.27 1.42 -5.87
C GLN A 300 10.86 1.00 -5.39
N VAL A 301 9.88 1.91 -5.43
CA VAL A 301 8.52 1.64 -4.96
C VAL A 301 7.59 1.04 -6.02
N GLY A 302 7.97 1.10 -7.31
CA GLY A 302 7.25 0.45 -8.42
C GLY A 302 6.11 1.28 -9.05
N HIS A 303 6.15 2.61 -8.97
CA HIS A 303 5.17 3.49 -9.62
C HIS A 303 5.63 3.89 -11.02
N MET A 304 5.11 3.24 -12.07
CA MET A 304 5.44 3.51 -13.49
C MET A 304 4.66 4.68 -14.13
N HIS A 305 3.74 5.33 -13.40
CA HIS A 305 2.98 6.46 -13.94
C HIS A 305 3.17 7.68 -13.04
N ALA A 306 3.70 8.75 -13.63
CA ALA A 306 4.05 10.05 -13.03
C ALA A 306 2.86 10.85 -12.44
N SER A 307 1.73 10.21 -12.13
CA SER A 307 0.54 10.84 -11.58
C SER A 307 0.45 10.77 -10.05
N THR A 308 1.44 10.20 -9.36
CA THR A 308 1.61 10.29 -7.90
C THR A 308 2.71 11.26 -7.46
N THR A 309 3.47 11.84 -8.39
CA THR A 309 4.57 12.78 -8.12
C THR A 309 4.13 14.03 -7.35
N SER A 310 2.94 14.56 -7.63
CA SER A 310 2.43 15.77 -6.95
C SER A 310 2.14 15.57 -5.45
N ILE A 311 2.12 14.32 -4.97
CA ILE A 311 1.77 13.97 -3.58
C ILE A 311 3.02 13.92 -2.70
N TYR A 312 4.18 13.59 -3.25
CA TYR A 312 5.43 13.50 -2.49
C TYR A 312 6.15 14.85 -2.33
N ALA A 313 5.59 15.93 -2.89
CA ALA A 313 6.05 17.30 -2.69
C ALA A 313 5.73 17.85 -1.28
N SER A 314 5.07 17.09 -0.40
CA SER A 314 5.06 17.36 1.04
C SER A 314 6.34 16.83 1.70
N VAL A 315 7.50 17.21 1.16
CA VAL A 315 8.79 17.05 1.86
C VAL A 315 8.73 17.76 3.20
N SER A 316 9.34 17.18 4.24
CA SER A 316 9.29 17.74 5.59
C SER A 316 9.88 19.16 5.60
N SER A 317 9.47 19.96 6.60
CA SER A 317 10.01 21.31 6.81
C SER A 317 11.54 21.31 6.88
N ASP A 318 12.13 20.24 7.42
CA ASP A 318 13.57 20.11 7.60
C ASP A 318 14.32 19.94 6.27
N TYR A 319 13.74 19.21 5.32
CA TYR A 319 14.28 19.11 3.97
C TYR A 319 14.21 20.44 3.22
N LYS A 320 13.06 21.11 3.27
CA LYS A 320 12.86 22.40 2.59
C LYS A 320 13.87 23.43 3.09
N ASN A 321 14.10 23.47 4.40
CA ASN A 321 15.09 24.35 5.02
C ASN A 321 16.52 24.00 4.60
N ARG A 322 16.87 22.71 4.50
CA ARG A 322 18.20 22.28 4.08
C ARG A 322 18.50 22.59 2.63
N VAL A 323 17.58 22.31 1.71
CA VAL A 323 17.72 22.62 0.28
C VAL A 323 17.83 24.13 0.07
N LEU A 324 17.02 24.92 0.79
CA LEU A 324 17.13 26.37 0.76
C LEU A 324 18.49 26.85 1.29
N ALA A 325 18.99 26.27 2.38
CA ALA A 325 20.29 26.59 2.94
C ALA A 325 21.45 26.25 2.00
N GLU A 326 21.40 25.10 1.30
CA GLU A 326 22.39 24.72 0.28
C GLU A 326 22.35 25.64 -0.95
N ALA A 327 21.15 25.98 -1.43
CA ALA A 327 20.99 26.93 -2.54
C ALA A 327 21.50 28.34 -2.18
N LEU A 328 21.21 28.81 -0.96
CA LEU A 328 21.74 30.08 -0.44
C LEU A 328 23.26 30.04 -0.31
N LYS A 329 23.83 28.94 0.19
CA LYS A 329 25.27 28.77 0.33
C LYS A 329 25.97 28.80 -1.04
N SER A 330 25.42 28.12 -2.04
CA SER A 330 25.89 28.14 -3.42
C SER A 330 25.85 29.54 -4.06
N LEU A 331 24.87 30.38 -3.71
CA LEU A 331 24.79 31.76 -4.21
C LEU A 331 25.81 32.67 -3.52
N ILE A 332 25.98 32.54 -2.21
CA ILE A 332 26.95 33.33 -1.43
C ILE A 332 28.39 32.97 -1.82
N GLU A 333 28.69 31.68 -2.05
CA GLU A 333 30.01 31.24 -2.50
C GLU A 333 30.27 31.56 -3.99
N GLY A 334 29.20 31.69 -4.79
CA GLY A 334 29.28 32.10 -6.20
C GLY A 334 29.45 33.61 -6.44
N GLU A 335 29.13 34.45 -5.45
CA GLU A 335 29.38 35.91 -5.49
C GLU A 335 30.77 36.30 -4.94
N ALA A 336 31.52 35.35 -4.37
CA ALA A 336 32.84 35.56 -3.77
C ALA A 336 34.03 35.14 -4.66
N GLY A 337 33.77 34.74 -5.92
CA GLY A 337 34.79 34.44 -6.93
C GLY A 337 34.57 35.27 -8.18
#